data_AF-A0A7R9UGZ5-F1
#
_entry.id   AF-A0A7R9UGZ5-F1
#
_cell.length_a   1.000
_cell.length_b   1.000
_cell.length_c   1.000
_cell.angle_alpha   90.00
_cell.angle_beta   90.00
_cell.angle_gamma   90.00
#
_symmetry.space_group_name_H-M   'P 1'
#
loop_
_entity.id
_entity.type
_entity.pdbx_description
1 polymer ?
#
loop_
_entity_poly.entity_id
_entity_poly.type
_entity_poly.pdbx_seq_one_letter_code
_entity_poly.pdbx_strand_id
1 'polypeptide(L)'
;AEVRHRPDMRPWVLCALALTGGGARAFDVDEESYSSHELSDITASVRLDALNGTVAALGDFDSDQYTDLLVLSTNRDELTVLRWDHESKRFIRGPTATAGVRGTLNVVATDFNRDGRLDVLLVRERPRDAVGAPLPRDEPAPGTACTLLTFIPGQIDRFGKPVELPPAFGQPLALNVDADPATDLFGEACADDDRQ
;
A
#
# COMPACT_ATOMS: atom_id res chain seq x y z
N ALA A 1 -1.32 21.93 -43.25
CA ALA A 1 -1.69 20.78 -42.42
C ALA A 1 -1.37 21.18 -40.99
N GLU A 2 -2.41 21.37 -40.19
CA GLU A 2 -2.34 21.92 -38.84
C GLU A 2 -1.84 20.83 -37.88
N VAL A 3 -0.69 21.07 -37.25
CA VAL A 3 -0.11 20.16 -36.24
C VAL A 3 -0.90 20.37 -34.96
N ARG A 4 -1.82 19.45 -34.65
CA ARG A 4 -2.46 19.40 -33.33
C ARG A 4 -1.39 19.00 -32.30
N HIS A 5 -0.98 19.96 -31.48
CA HIS A 5 -0.25 19.70 -30.24
C HIS A 5 -1.11 18.76 -29.37
N ARG A 6 -0.57 17.57 -29.05
CA ARG A 6 -1.10 16.76 -27.95
C ARG A 6 -0.86 17.53 -26.65
N PRO A 7 -1.80 17.50 -25.68
CA PRO A 7 -1.53 18.10 -24.38
C PRO A 7 -0.45 17.28 -23.67
N ASP A 8 0.55 17.99 -23.16
CA ASP A 8 1.68 17.44 -22.40
C ASP A 8 1.18 16.61 -21.20
N MET A 9 1.48 15.31 -21.20
CA MET A 9 1.41 14.52 -19.96
C MET A 9 2.61 14.89 -19.11
N ARG A 10 2.38 15.65 -18.04
CA ARG A 10 3.38 15.92 -17.01
C ARG A 10 3.49 14.71 -16.09
N PRO A 11 4.68 14.12 -15.87
CA PRO A 11 4.86 13.02 -14.94
C PRO A 11 4.82 13.56 -13.50
N TRP A 12 3.81 13.17 -12.72
CA TRP A 12 3.75 13.43 -11.29
C TRP A 12 4.54 12.34 -10.56
N VAL A 13 5.59 12.72 -9.83
CA VAL A 13 6.32 11.78 -8.95
C VAL A 13 5.83 11.99 -7.52
N LEU A 14 4.97 11.09 -7.04
CA LEU A 14 4.53 11.09 -5.65
C LEU A 14 5.64 10.51 -4.75
N CYS A 15 6.42 11.38 -4.10
CA CYS A 15 7.36 10.96 -3.05
C CYS A 15 6.63 10.87 -1.70
N ALA A 16 6.14 9.68 -1.33
CA ALA A 16 5.63 9.41 0.00
C ALA A 16 6.80 9.12 0.97
N LEU A 17 7.31 10.14 1.65
CA LEU A 17 8.31 9.94 2.70
C LEU A 17 7.61 9.54 4.01
N ALA A 18 7.56 8.24 4.30
CA ALA A 18 7.13 7.72 5.58
C ALA A 18 8.23 7.98 6.64
N LEU A 19 8.21 9.13 7.31
CA LEU A 19 9.03 9.37 8.50
C LEU A 19 8.21 10.08 9.58
N THR A 20 7.74 9.25 10.53
CA THR A 20 7.40 9.61 11.92
C THR A 20 6.63 10.92 12.14
N GLY A 21 5.32 10.87 11.91
CA GLY A 21 4.38 11.92 12.30
C GLY A 21 3.14 11.83 11.42
N GLY A 22 1.99 11.49 11.99
CA GLY A 22 0.75 11.22 11.23
C GLY A 22 0.40 12.37 10.28
N GLY A 23 0.35 12.05 8.99
CA GLY A 23 0.05 12.97 7.90
C GLY A 23 0.73 12.52 6.61
N ALA A 24 0.00 12.59 5.48
CA ALA A 24 0.64 12.45 4.17
C ALA A 24 1.10 13.82 3.71
N ARG A 25 2.29 13.89 3.10
CA ARG A 25 2.73 15.08 2.38
C ARG A 25 2.95 14.71 0.92
N ALA A 26 2.55 15.60 0.02
CA ALA A 26 2.77 15.46 -1.40
C ALA A 26 3.60 16.64 -1.88
N PHE A 27 4.62 16.34 -2.66
CA PHE A 27 5.51 17.34 -3.25
C PHE A 27 5.49 17.20 -4.76
N ASP A 28 5.47 18.33 -5.48
CA ASP A 28 5.60 18.35 -6.92
C ASP A 28 7.06 18.61 -7.34
N VAL A 29 7.41 18.04 -8.49
CA VAL A 29 8.71 18.20 -9.16
C VAL A 29 8.41 18.69 -10.58
N ASP A 30 8.47 20.00 -10.77
CA ASP A 30 8.21 20.60 -12.09
C ASP A 30 9.52 20.79 -12.91
N GLU A 31 9.38 20.97 -14.22
CA GLU A 31 10.53 21.08 -15.14
C GLU A 31 11.35 22.37 -14.89
N GLU A 32 10.74 23.43 -14.34
CA GLU A 32 11.42 24.68 -13.94
C GLU A 32 12.16 24.51 -12.58
N SER A 33 11.65 23.61 -11.75
CA SER A 33 12.07 23.23 -10.40
C SER A 33 13.35 22.36 -10.41
N TYR A 34 13.70 21.76 -11.55
CA TYR A 34 15.06 21.23 -11.79
C TYR A 34 16.14 22.31 -11.71
N SER A 35 15.80 23.58 -11.99
CA SER A 35 16.77 24.68 -11.86
C SER A 35 16.91 25.18 -10.41
N SER A 36 15.88 25.00 -9.57
CA SER A 36 15.84 25.56 -8.22
C SER A 36 16.11 24.57 -7.08
N HIS A 37 16.20 23.26 -7.33
CA HIS A 37 16.37 22.21 -6.29
C HIS A 37 15.26 22.21 -5.21
N GLU A 38 14.15 22.90 -5.42
CA GLU A 38 13.08 23.04 -4.42
C GLU A 38 11.88 22.15 -4.77
N LEU A 39 11.50 21.30 -3.81
CA LEU A 39 10.26 20.54 -3.82
C LEU A 39 9.11 21.46 -3.38
N SER A 40 8.05 21.58 -4.19
CA SER A 40 6.88 22.39 -3.82
C SER A 40 5.85 21.54 -3.08
N ASP A 41 5.40 21.98 -1.89
CA ASP A 41 4.39 21.26 -1.11
C ASP A 41 3.00 21.49 -1.71
N ILE A 42 2.38 20.41 -2.21
CA ILE A 42 1.05 20.43 -2.83
C ILE A 42 -0.02 19.78 -1.95
N THR A 43 0.30 19.39 -0.72
CA THR A 43 -0.55 18.57 0.17
C THR A 43 -1.98 19.11 0.29
N ALA A 44 -2.15 20.41 0.53
CA ALA A 44 -3.47 21.03 0.65
C ALA A 44 -4.22 21.15 -0.70
N SER A 45 -3.48 21.33 -1.79
CA SER A 45 -4.03 21.46 -3.15
C SER A 45 -4.70 20.15 -3.58
N VAL A 46 -4.10 19.01 -3.22
CA VAL A 46 -4.61 17.66 -3.54
C VAL A 46 -5.49 17.06 -2.44
N ARG A 47 -5.83 17.81 -1.40
CA ARG A 47 -6.71 17.40 -0.27
C ARG A 47 -6.17 16.28 0.62
N LEU A 48 -4.85 16.27 0.84
CA LEU A 48 -4.20 15.31 1.75
C LEU A 48 -3.90 15.92 3.14
N ASP A 49 -4.19 17.19 3.35
CA ASP A 49 -3.92 17.98 4.55
C ASP A 49 -4.77 17.57 5.77
N ALA A 50 -5.92 16.91 5.54
CA ALA A 50 -6.83 16.44 6.59
C ALA A 50 -6.82 14.91 6.77
N LEU A 51 -5.77 14.22 6.33
CA LEU A 51 -5.73 12.76 6.42
C LEU A 51 -5.57 12.25 7.85
N ASN A 52 -6.46 11.32 8.22
CA ASN A 52 -6.34 10.54 9.44
C ASN A 52 -5.59 9.23 9.16
N GLY A 53 -4.26 9.30 9.06
CA GLY A 53 -3.45 8.11 8.83
C GLY A 53 -2.18 8.39 8.04
N THR A 54 -1.64 7.33 7.45
CA THR A 54 -0.49 7.36 6.55
C THR A 54 -0.85 6.72 5.21
N VAL A 55 -0.36 7.28 4.11
CA VAL A 55 -0.40 6.59 2.81
C VAL A 55 0.45 5.34 2.93
N ALA A 56 -0.17 4.18 2.79
CA ALA A 56 0.44 2.88 3.01
C ALA A 56 0.76 2.17 1.69
N ALA A 57 -0.05 2.39 0.65
CA ALA A 57 0.22 1.87 -0.69
C ALA A 57 -0.32 2.80 -1.78
N LEU A 58 0.18 2.60 -3.00
CA LEU A 58 -0.25 3.26 -4.24
C LEU A 58 -0.77 2.18 -5.19
N GLY A 59 -1.76 2.50 -6.01
CA GLY A 59 -2.23 1.60 -7.06
C GLY A 59 -3.59 1.98 -7.61
N ASP A 60 -4.03 1.34 -8.69
CA ASP A 60 -5.36 1.51 -9.28
C ASP A 60 -6.35 0.58 -8.56
N PHE A 61 -7.05 1.10 -7.55
CA PHE A 61 -7.93 0.28 -6.70
C PHE A 61 -9.35 0.20 -7.26
N ASP A 62 -9.80 1.19 -8.03
CA ASP A 62 -11.15 1.21 -8.62
C ASP A 62 -11.18 0.90 -10.13
N SER A 63 -10.03 0.52 -10.70
CA SER A 63 -9.86 0.08 -12.09
C SER A 63 -10.15 1.18 -13.12
N ASP A 64 -9.89 2.44 -12.77
CA ASP A 64 -10.07 3.60 -13.64
C ASP A 64 -8.79 4.00 -14.41
N GLN A 65 -7.70 3.24 -14.24
CA GLN A 65 -6.37 3.45 -14.81
C GLN A 65 -5.58 4.63 -14.23
N TYR A 66 -6.05 5.21 -13.13
CA TYR A 66 -5.36 6.24 -12.40
C TYR A 66 -4.80 5.73 -11.08
N THR A 67 -3.75 6.38 -10.58
CA THR A 67 -3.10 5.97 -9.34
C THR A 67 -3.87 6.52 -8.14
N ASP A 68 -4.48 5.62 -7.39
CA ASP A 68 -5.13 5.91 -6.13
C ASP A 68 -4.16 5.72 -4.96
N LEU A 69 -4.61 6.15 -3.78
CA LEU A 69 -3.89 5.97 -2.52
C LEU A 69 -4.67 5.04 -1.59
N LEU A 70 -3.97 4.10 -0.97
CA LEU A 70 -4.48 3.35 0.17
C LEU A 70 -3.94 3.97 1.47
N VAL A 71 -4.83 4.44 2.32
CA VAL A 71 -4.49 5.05 3.61
C VAL A 71 -4.76 4.09 4.74
N LEU A 72 -3.73 3.80 5.53
CA LEU A 72 -3.86 3.11 6.81
C LEU A 72 -4.16 4.13 7.91
N SER A 73 -5.21 3.87 8.67
CA SER A 73 -5.64 4.72 9.78
C SER A 73 -4.60 4.81 10.89
N THR A 74 -4.66 5.87 11.70
CA THR A 74 -3.76 6.05 12.86
C THR A 74 -3.91 4.95 13.92
N ASN A 75 -5.10 4.33 14.01
CA ASN A 75 -5.37 3.14 14.84
C ASN A 75 -4.93 1.81 14.19
N ARG A 76 -4.40 1.82 12.96
CA ARG A 76 -3.79 0.67 12.27
C ARG A 76 -4.71 -0.54 12.08
N ASP A 77 -5.99 -0.29 11.80
CA ASP A 77 -7.06 -1.30 11.66
C ASP A 77 -8.03 -1.00 10.50
N GLU A 78 -8.02 0.22 9.96
CA GLU A 78 -8.88 0.68 8.88
C GLU A 78 -8.04 1.09 7.67
N LEU A 79 -8.52 0.69 6.50
CA LEU A 79 -7.94 1.00 5.20
C LEU A 79 -8.94 1.83 4.41
N THR A 80 -8.52 3.00 3.95
CA THR A 80 -9.35 3.88 3.11
C THR A 80 -8.71 4.04 1.75
N VAL A 81 -9.45 3.75 0.68
CA VAL A 81 -9.03 4.12 -0.67
C VAL A 81 -9.36 5.59 -0.91
N LEU A 82 -8.37 6.39 -1.30
CA LEU A 82 -8.58 7.73 -1.83
C LEU A 82 -8.35 7.68 -3.33
N ARG A 83 -9.39 8.00 -4.07
CA ARG A 83 -9.38 7.89 -5.53
C ARG A 83 -8.91 9.18 -6.16
N TRP A 84 -8.12 9.08 -7.21
CA TRP A 84 -7.66 10.27 -7.90
C TRP A 84 -8.70 10.78 -8.89
N ASP A 85 -9.27 11.96 -8.65
CA ASP A 85 -10.18 12.60 -9.59
C ASP A 85 -9.43 13.53 -10.54
N HIS A 86 -9.36 13.12 -11.81
CA HIS A 86 -8.70 13.86 -12.88
C HIS A 86 -9.32 15.22 -13.18
N GLU A 87 -10.64 15.38 -12.99
CA GLU A 87 -11.32 16.63 -13.33
C GLU A 87 -10.99 17.70 -12.29
N SER A 88 -11.15 17.37 -10.99
CA SER A 88 -10.84 18.32 -9.91
C SER A 88 -9.37 18.36 -9.50
N LYS A 89 -8.54 17.43 -10.00
CA LYS A 89 -7.12 17.24 -9.66
C LYS A 89 -6.90 17.06 -8.16
N ARG A 90 -7.74 16.22 -7.54
CA ARG A 90 -7.75 16.00 -6.09
C ARG A 90 -8.02 14.54 -5.78
N PHE A 91 -7.56 14.12 -4.61
CA PHE A 91 -7.99 12.85 -4.05
C PHE A 91 -9.38 12.97 -3.43
N ILE A 92 -10.27 12.08 -3.84
CA ILE A 92 -11.63 11.95 -3.31
C ILE A 92 -11.68 10.75 -2.39
N ARG A 93 -12.10 10.98 -1.14
CA ARG A 93 -12.22 9.91 -0.15
C ARG A 93 -13.26 8.89 -0.63
N GLY A 94 -12.80 7.68 -0.86
CA GLY A 94 -13.64 6.52 -1.12
C GLY A 94 -14.14 5.88 0.17
N PRO A 95 -14.76 4.70 0.05
CA PRO A 95 -15.23 3.97 1.21
C PRO A 95 -14.05 3.41 2.03
N THR A 96 -14.34 3.03 3.28
CA THR A 96 -13.36 2.54 4.25
C THR A 96 -13.64 1.08 4.56
N ALA A 97 -12.62 0.24 4.45
CA ALA A 97 -12.65 -1.16 4.80
C ALA A 97 -11.99 -1.39 6.16
N THR A 98 -12.64 -2.13 7.04
CA THR A 98 -12.00 -2.60 8.28
C THR A 98 -11.23 -3.88 7.97
N ALA A 99 -9.93 -3.90 8.29
CA ALA A 99 -9.07 -5.06 8.03
C ALA A 99 -9.45 -6.29 8.89
N GLY A 100 -10.18 -6.08 9.99
CA GLY A 100 -10.56 -7.13 10.95
C GLY A 100 -9.39 -7.65 11.79
N VAL A 101 -8.19 -7.11 11.57
CA VAL A 101 -6.94 -7.39 12.29
C VAL A 101 -6.37 -6.09 12.84
N ARG A 102 -5.68 -6.18 13.99
CA ARG A 102 -5.05 -5.03 14.66
C ARG A 102 -3.54 -5.08 14.54
N GLY A 103 -2.91 -3.92 14.69
CA GLY A 103 -1.45 -3.80 14.79
C GLY A 103 -0.76 -3.84 13.44
N THR A 104 -1.43 -3.43 12.36
CA THR A 104 -0.84 -3.35 11.03
C THR A 104 0.35 -2.37 11.05
N LEU A 105 1.52 -2.90 10.72
CA LEU A 105 2.77 -2.17 10.59
C LEU A 105 2.98 -1.67 9.17
N ASN A 106 2.59 -2.49 8.19
CA ASN A 106 2.81 -2.19 6.79
C ASN A 106 1.76 -2.84 5.90
N VAL A 107 1.65 -2.31 4.68
CA VAL A 107 0.68 -2.74 3.67
C VAL A 107 1.39 -2.88 2.32
N VAL A 108 1.18 -3.99 1.65
CA VAL A 108 1.63 -4.22 0.27
C VAL A 108 0.41 -4.45 -0.60
N ALA A 109 0.27 -3.68 -1.67
CA ALA A 109 -0.85 -3.80 -2.60
C ALA A 109 -0.37 -4.35 -3.93
N THR A 110 -0.97 -5.45 -4.39
CA THR A 110 -0.70 -6.10 -5.68
C THR A 110 -1.80 -7.11 -5.98
N ASP A 111 -1.96 -7.52 -7.24
CA ASP A 111 -2.89 -8.59 -7.61
C ASP A 111 -2.28 -9.97 -7.28
N PHE A 112 -2.59 -10.49 -6.08
CA PHE A 112 -2.08 -11.78 -5.61
C PHE A 112 -2.88 -12.95 -6.19
N ASN A 113 -4.18 -12.76 -6.38
CA ASN A 113 -5.10 -13.81 -6.80
C ASN A 113 -5.33 -13.88 -8.34
N ARG A 114 -4.77 -12.92 -9.09
CA ARG A 114 -4.81 -12.79 -10.55
C ARG A 114 -6.20 -12.51 -11.10
N ASP A 115 -7.02 -11.77 -10.36
CA ASP A 115 -8.37 -11.39 -10.78
C ASP A 115 -8.43 -10.02 -11.50
N GLY A 116 -7.28 -9.39 -11.69
CA GLY A 116 -7.12 -8.09 -12.32
C GLY A 116 -7.38 -6.91 -11.38
N ARG A 117 -7.53 -7.15 -10.07
CA ARG A 117 -7.68 -6.11 -9.05
C ARG A 117 -6.57 -6.21 -8.03
N LEU A 118 -6.25 -5.08 -7.41
CA LEU A 118 -5.27 -5.05 -6.33
C LEU A 118 -5.84 -5.73 -5.09
N ASP A 119 -5.13 -6.72 -4.57
CA ASP A 119 -5.30 -7.28 -3.24
C ASP A 119 -4.36 -6.56 -2.25
N VAL A 120 -4.51 -6.88 -0.96
CA VAL A 120 -3.77 -6.22 0.12
C VAL A 120 -3.14 -7.25 1.05
N LEU A 121 -1.82 -7.24 1.16
CA LEU A 121 -1.06 -7.97 2.17
C LEU A 121 -0.74 -7.05 3.35
N LEU A 122 -1.18 -7.45 4.54
CA LEU A 122 -0.89 -6.76 5.79
C LEU A 122 0.26 -7.43 6.51
N VAL A 123 1.25 -6.63 6.89
CA VAL A 123 2.29 -7.01 7.86
C VAL A 123 1.92 -6.38 9.18
N ARG A 124 1.82 -7.18 10.24
CA ARG A 124 1.35 -6.73 11.56
C ARG A 124 2.25 -7.22 12.67
N GLU A 125 2.19 -6.55 13.82
CA GLU A 125 2.75 -7.08 15.06
C GLU A 125 2.03 -8.39 15.42
N ARG A 126 2.78 -9.43 15.81
CA ARG A 126 2.16 -10.61 16.41
C ARG A 126 1.46 -10.18 17.71
N PRO A 127 0.19 -10.58 17.95
CA PRO A 127 -0.47 -10.33 19.23
C PRO A 127 0.39 -10.89 20.37
N ARG A 128 0.72 -10.05 21.36
CA ARG A 128 1.48 -10.44 22.55
C ARG A 128 0.71 -11.43 23.44
N ASP A 129 -0.58 -11.58 23.16
CA ASP A 129 -1.59 -12.33 23.90
C ASP A 129 -1.51 -13.85 23.68
N ALA A 130 -0.56 -14.33 22.87
CA ALA A 130 -0.04 -15.69 23.01
C ALA A 130 0.79 -15.82 24.31
N VAL A 131 0.25 -15.32 25.43
CA VAL A 131 0.84 -15.40 26.77
C VAL A 131 0.87 -16.87 27.16
N GLY A 132 2.04 -17.49 27.00
CA GLY A 132 2.30 -18.88 27.39
C GLY A 132 2.45 -19.87 26.24
N ALA A 133 2.28 -19.47 24.98
CA ALA A 133 2.73 -20.33 23.87
C ALA A 133 4.26 -20.21 23.78
N PRO A 134 5.02 -21.32 23.86
CA PRO A 134 6.46 -21.29 23.62
C PRO A 134 6.70 -20.67 22.24
N LEU A 135 7.55 -19.63 22.17
CA LEU A 135 8.14 -19.25 20.89
C LEU A 135 8.82 -20.52 20.35
N PRO A 136 8.49 -20.98 19.13
CA PRO A 136 9.21 -22.10 18.52
C PRO A 136 10.70 -21.76 18.54
N ARG A 137 11.50 -22.61 19.18
CA ARG A 137 12.93 -22.32 19.45
C ARG A 137 13.77 -22.18 18.17
N ASP A 138 13.19 -22.54 17.03
CA ASP A 138 13.84 -22.63 15.73
C ASP A 138 13.11 -21.81 14.63
N GLU A 139 12.22 -20.87 14.99
CA GLU A 139 11.55 -20.01 13.99
C GLU A 139 12.39 -18.77 13.63
N PRO A 140 12.65 -18.52 12.33
CA PRO A 140 13.24 -17.28 11.90
C PRO A 140 12.16 -16.17 11.86
N ALA A 141 12.48 -15.03 12.49
CA ALA A 141 11.72 -13.78 12.66
C ALA A 141 10.86 -13.64 13.94
N PRO A 142 11.37 -12.97 15.00
CA PRO A 142 10.53 -12.54 16.10
C PRO A 142 9.70 -11.31 15.70
N GLY A 143 8.37 -11.43 15.71
CA GLY A 143 7.49 -10.28 16.00
C GLY A 143 6.47 -9.88 14.93
N THR A 144 6.47 -10.48 13.74
CA THR A 144 5.55 -10.11 12.65
C THR A 144 4.63 -11.26 12.24
N ALA A 145 3.43 -10.93 11.78
CA ALA A 145 2.50 -11.84 11.11
C ALA A 145 2.03 -11.22 9.80
N CYS A 146 1.75 -12.05 8.81
CA CYS A 146 1.33 -11.62 7.49
C CYS A 146 -0.09 -12.11 7.21
N THR A 147 -0.98 -11.22 6.80
CA THR A 147 -2.39 -11.54 6.51
C THR A 147 -2.76 -10.97 5.15
N LEU A 148 -3.08 -11.84 4.20
CA LEU A 148 -3.57 -11.49 2.87
C LEU A 148 -5.08 -11.25 2.92
N LEU A 149 -5.50 -10.12 2.38
CA LEU A 149 -6.89 -9.69 2.22
C LEU A 149 -7.16 -9.42 0.75
N THR A 150 -8.09 -10.19 0.17
CA THR A 150 -8.57 -9.96 -1.19
C THR A 150 -9.86 -9.14 -1.15
N PHE A 151 -9.99 -8.14 -2.02
CA PHE A 151 -11.27 -7.42 -2.11
C PHE A 151 -12.37 -8.31 -2.68
N ILE A 152 -13.62 -8.09 -2.24
CA ILE A 152 -14.77 -8.76 -2.85
C ILE A 152 -14.96 -8.17 -4.26
N PRO A 153 -15.19 -8.99 -5.30
CA PRO A 153 -15.39 -8.48 -6.66
C PRO A 153 -16.44 -7.38 -6.72
N GLY A 154 -16.07 -6.23 -7.31
CA GLY A 154 -16.93 -5.05 -7.45
C GLY A 154 -17.05 -4.20 -6.17
N GLN A 155 -16.26 -4.47 -5.14
CA GLN A 155 -16.25 -3.72 -3.88
C GLN A 155 -14.82 -3.34 -3.51
N ILE A 156 -14.62 -2.07 -3.17
CA ILE A 156 -13.32 -1.53 -2.70
C ILE A 156 -13.34 -1.23 -1.18
N ASP A 157 -14.41 -1.66 -0.49
CA ASP A 157 -14.67 -1.40 0.93
C ASP A 157 -14.84 -2.65 1.77
N ARG A 158 -14.78 -3.82 1.13
CA ARG A 158 -14.95 -5.11 1.81
C ARG A 158 -13.95 -6.13 1.32
N PHE A 159 -13.38 -6.83 2.29
CA PHE A 159 -12.50 -7.95 2.06
C PHE A 159 -13.27 -9.27 2.13
N GLY A 160 -12.77 -10.24 1.38
CA GLY A 160 -13.12 -11.65 1.55
C GLY A 160 -12.58 -12.22 2.86
N LYS A 161 -12.52 -13.54 2.93
CA LYS A 161 -11.97 -14.23 4.09
C LYS A 161 -10.46 -13.99 4.17
N PRO A 162 -9.92 -13.50 5.31
CA PRO A 162 -8.48 -13.34 5.48
C PRO A 162 -7.72 -14.66 5.37
N VAL A 163 -6.55 -14.62 4.75
CA VAL A 163 -5.62 -15.75 4.64
C VAL A 163 -4.34 -15.39 5.41
N GLU A 164 -3.98 -16.21 6.39
CA GLU A 164 -2.72 -16.03 7.14
C GLU A 164 -1.56 -16.65 6.35
N LEU A 165 -0.47 -15.90 6.22
CA LEU A 165 0.77 -16.31 5.57
C LEU A 165 1.89 -16.50 6.61
N PRO A 166 2.98 -17.21 6.26
CA PRO A 166 4.19 -17.24 7.06
C PRO A 166 4.70 -15.82 7.39
N PRO A 167 5.40 -15.65 8.53
CA PRO A 167 5.93 -14.34 8.91
C PRO A 167 7.00 -13.84 7.93
N ALA A 168 7.09 -12.52 7.77
CA ALA A 168 8.12 -11.86 6.97
C ALA A 168 9.16 -11.14 7.86
N PHE A 169 10.42 -11.13 7.42
CA PHE A 169 11.47 -10.30 8.03
C PHE A 169 11.35 -8.86 7.53
N GLY A 170 10.63 -8.03 8.27
CA GLY A 170 10.47 -6.61 7.93
C GLY A 170 9.43 -6.38 6.84
N GLN A 171 9.69 -5.45 5.92
CA GLN A 171 8.78 -5.13 4.81
C GLN A 171 9.00 -6.11 3.66
N PRO A 172 8.00 -6.96 3.34
CA PRO A 172 8.07 -7.78 2.15
C PRO A 172 7.92 -6.90 0.92
N LEU A 173 8.57 -7.31 -0.16
CA LEU A 173 8.52 -6.62 -1.44
C LEU A 173 7.79 -7.51 -2.44
N ALA A 174 6.77 -6.96 -3.09
CA ALA A 174 6.02 -7.64 -4.13
C ALA A 174 6.49 -7.14 -5.50
N LEU A 175 7.01 -8.03 -6.33
CA LEU A 175 7.36 -7.76 -7.72
C LEU A 175 7.27 -9.03 -8.54
N ASN A 176 7.14 -8.91 -9.85
CA ASN A 176 7.18 -10.04 -10.77
C ASN A 176 8.58 -10.09 -11.40
N VAL A 177 9.38 -11.10 -11.04
CA VAL A 177 10.79 -11.21 -11.48
C VAL A 177 10.96 -12.19 -12.63
N ASP A 178 10.12 -13.22 -12.70
CA ASP A 178 10.23 -14.26 -13.71
C ASP A 178 9.33 -14.03 -14.95
N ALA A 179 8.62 -12.91 -14.97
CA ALA A 179 7.70 -12.49 -16.02
C ALA A 179 6.52 -13.47 -16.22
N ASP A 180 6.15 -14.20 -15.17
CA ASP A 180 4.92 -14.98 -15.14
C ASP A 180 3.71 -14.07 -14.80
N PRO A 181 2.46 -14.53 -14.86
CA PRO A 181 1.31 -13.69 -14.50
C PRO A 181 1.10 -13.56 -12.97
N ALA A 182 2.02 -14.06 -12.15
CA ALA A 182 1.98 -13.95 -10.70
C ALA A 182 2.74 -12.74 -10.19
N THR A 183 2.43 -12.38 -8.96
CA THR A 183 3.32 -11.56 -8.15
C THR A 183 4.20 -12.46 -7.30
N ASP A 184 5.51 -12.25 -7.33
CA ASP A 184 6.45 -12.87 -6.40
C ASP A 184 6.57 -12.03 -5.13
N LEU A 185 6.65 -12.71 -3.98
CA LEU A 185 6.83 -12.06 -2.68
C LEU A 185 8.24 -12.33 -2.14
N PHE A 186 8.99 -11.27 -1.87
CA PHE A 186 10.33 -11.32 -1.29
C PHE A 186 10.29 -10.90 0.18
N GLY A 187 11.10 -11.55 1.01
CA GLY A 187 11.22 -11.21 2.44
C GLY A 187 10.51 -12.19 3.40
N GLU A 188 10.04 -13.33 2.92
CA GLU A 188 9.54 -14.41 3.79
C GLU A 188 10.65 -14.95 4.68
N ALA A 189 10.29 -15.28 5.93
CA ALA A 189 11.13 -16.13 6.75
C ALA A 189 11.00 -17.57 6.24
N CYS A 190 12.05 -18.07 5.58
CA CYS A 190 12.17 -19.49 5.28
C CYS A 190 12.10 -20.23 6.62
N ALA A 191 11.04 -21.00 6.89
CA ALA A 191 11.15 -22.02 7.92
C ALA A 191 12.26 -22.96 7.44
N ASP A 192 13.37 -23.04 8.17
CA ASP A 192 14.43 -24.02 7.87
C ASP A 192 13.81 -25.42 7.92
N ASP A 193 13.34 -25.93 6.79
CA ASP A 193 13.06 -27.34 6.56
C ASP A 193 14.04 -27.85 5.51
N ASP A 194 15.33 -27.74 5.84
CA ASP A 194 16.42 -28.38 5.11
C ASP A 194 17.62 -28.59 6.02
N ARG A 195 17.47 -29.48 7.03
CA ARG A 195 18.60 -30.20 7.63
C ARG A 195 18.24 -31.66 7.94
N GLN A 196 18.56 -32.51 6.96
CA GLN A 196 18.85 -33.96 7.00
C GLN A 196 17.71 -34.95 7.21
#